data_AF-A0A958XDA8-F1
#
_entry.id   AF-A0A958XDA8-F1
#
_cell.length_a   1.000
_cell.length_b   1.000
_cell.length_c   1.000
_cell.angle_alpha   90.00
_cell.angle_beta   90.00
_cell.angle_gamma   90.00
#
_symmetry.space_group_name_H-M   'P 1'
#
loop_
_entity.id
_entity.type
_entity.pdbx_description
1 polymer ?
#
loop_
_entity_poly.entity_id
_entity_poly.type
_entity_poly.pdbx_seq_one_letter_code
_entity_poly.pdbx_strand_id
1 'polypeptide(L)'
;MQIKAIEKHLGFQLEEQPDLEALMKYRSRNTFARDGQGNVTGLNLRSNELTDKQIAFLKDATHLQALNLSENALTELRFPAELSSLRFLDLSENAGLRLLELPTIHTLSLEWIDLNECALERFYLPSLPWLRKLDISRNKLRELTIGHCRALVMLDASGNQLSSFQLKGTYNTLKYLYLNDNQIETLRFIDPLTALEIL
;
A
#
# COMPACT_ATOMS: atom_id res chain seq x y z
N MET A 1 3.34 -20.10 8.20
CA MET A 1 3.11 -19.15 9.31
C MET A 1 2.01 -19.67 10.26
N GLN A 2 2.18 -19.61 11.59
CA GLN A 2 1.18 -20.07 12.57
C GLN A 2 0.61 -18.90 13.39
N ILE A 3 -0.72 -18.73 13.43
CA ILE A 3 -1.39 -17.63 14.14
C ILE A 3 -1.05 -17.58 15.63
N LYS A 4 -1.03 -18.73 16.33
CA LYS A 4 -0.68 -18.78 17.77
C LYS A 4 0.74 -18.27 18.07
N ALA A 5 1.68 -18.45 17.14
CA ALA A 5 3.02 -17.89 17.29
C ALA A 5 3.02 -16.36 17.12
N ILE A 6 2.25 -15.85 16.15
CA ILE A 6 2.08 -14.41 15.91
C ILE A 6 1.43 -13.75 17.13
N GLU A 7 0.32 -14.28 17.63
CA GLU A 7 -0.38 -13.73 18.81
C GLU A 7 0.53 -13.67 20.04
N LYS A 8 1.32 -14.72 20.27
CA LYS A 8 2.30 -14.74 21.36
C LYS A 8 3.39 -13.69 21.18
N HIS A 9 3.87 -13.50 19.96
CA HIS A 9 4.89 -12.50 19.62
C HIS A 9 4.37 -11.06 19.74
N LEU A 10 3.13 -10.82 19.32
CA LEU A 10 2.51 -9.50 19.30
C LEU A 10 1.83 -9.12 20.62
N GLY A 11 1.49 -10.10 21.47
CA GLY A 11 0.88 -9.86 22.78
C GLY A 11 -0.65 -9.63 22.73
N PHE A 12 -1.31 -9.95 21.63
CA PHE A 12 -2.77 -9.87 21.50
C PHE A 12 -3.33 -11.02 20.65
N GLN A 13 -4.63 -11.31 20.82
CA GLN A 13 -5.32 -12.35 20.06
C GLN A 13 -5.79 -11.81 18.71
N LEU A 14 -5.87 -12.71 17.72
CA LEU A 14 -6.43 -12.41 16.41
C LEU A 14 -7.75 -13.18 16.22
N GLU A 15 -8.74 -12.52 15.64
CA GLU A 15 -10.04 -13.13 15.30
C GLU A 15 -10.08 -13.59 13.83
N GLU A 16 -10.52 -14.82 13.59
CA GLU A 16 -10.66 -15.34 12.23
C GLU A 16 -11.89 -14.75 11.53
N GLN A 17 -11.71 -14.29 10.30
CA GLN A 17 -12.76 -13.77 9.43
C GLN A 17 -13.02 -14.74 8.28
N PRO A 18 -14.26 -14.81 7.77
CA PRO A 18 -14.64 -15.80 6.76
C PRO A 18 -13.92 -15.59 5.42
N ASP A 19 -13.52 -14.36 5.12
CA ASP A 19 -12.88 -13.97 3.87
C ASP A 19 -12.13 -12.63 3.99
N LEU A 20 -11.47 -12.22 2.90
CA LEU A 20 -10.75 -10.96 2.82
C LEU A 20 -11.67 -9.74 2.85
N GLU A 21 -12.91 -9.86 2.40
CA GLU A 21 -13.87 -8.75 2.41
C GLU A 21 -14.26 -8.40 3.84
N ALA A 22 -14.61 -9.40 4.65
CA ALA A 22 -14.89 -9.26 6.07
C ALA A 22 -13.66 -8.73 6.84
N LEU A 23 -12.46 -9.20 6.50
CA LEU A 23 -11.21 -8.76 7.11
C LEU A 23 -10.91 -7.26 6.90
N MET A 24 -11.26 -6.73 5.73
CA MET A 24 -11.02 -5.34 5.34
C MET A 24 -12.19 -4.39 5.63
N LYS A 25 -13.24 -4.85 6.34
CA LYS A 25 -14.36 -3.99 6.74
C LYS A 25 -13.91 -2.86 7.65
N TYR A 26 -14.58 -1.72 7.51
CA TYR A 26 -14.38 -0.54 8.35
C TYR A 26 -14.48 -0.92 9.85
N ARG A 27 -13.45 -0.54 10.62
CA ARG A 27 -13.23 -0.83 12.07
C ARG A 27 -12.76 -2.25 12.43
N SER A 28 -12.67 -3.18 11.49
CA SER A 28 -12.00 -4.45 11.76
C SER A 28 -10.54 -4.18 12.15
N ARG A 29 -10.06 -4.84 13.20
CA ARG A 29 -8.65 -4.86 13.64
C ARG A 29 -8.36 -6.17 14.34
N ASN A 30 -7.10 -6.55 14.39
CA ASN A 30 -6.66 -7.78 15.04
C ASN A 30 -7.39 -9.00 14.50
N THR A 31 -7.47 -9.09 13.17
CA THR A 31 -8.15 -10.18 12.49
C THR A 31 -7.23 -10.86 11.48
N PHE A 32 -7.58 -12.08 11.12
CA PHE A 32 -6.91 -12.83 10.06
C PHE A 32 -7.92 -13.63 9.25
N ALA A 33 -7.54 -14.02 8.03
CA ALA A 33 -8.33 -14.91 7.19
C ALA A 33 -7.45 -16.05 6.69
N ARG A 34 -8.07 -17.18 6.35
CA ARG A 34 -7.38 -18.34 5.76
C ARG A 34 -8.02 -18.78 4.44
N ASP A 35 -7.25 -19.49 3.63
CA ASP A 35 -7.80 -20.27 2.52
C ASP A 35 -8.37 -21.62 2.99
N GLY A 36 -8.96 -22.38 2.05
CA GLY A 36 -9.48 -23.73 2.32
C GLY A 36 -8.41 -24.77 2.68
N GLN A 37 -7.13 -24.43 2.56
CA GLN A 37 -5.99 -25.26 2.97
C GLN A 37 -5.45 -24.84 4.35
N GLY A 38 -6.03 -23.82 4.98
CA GLY A 38 -5.63 -23.32 6.29
C GLY A 38 -4.42 -22.36 6.27
N ASN A 39 -3.95 -21.93 5.09
CA ASN A 39 -2.91 -20.91 4.98
C ASN A 39 -3.49 -19.54 5.30
N VAL A 40 -2.74 -18.71 6.02
CA VAL A 40 -3.16 -17.33 6.29
C VAL A 40 -3.03 -16.50 5.02
N THR A 41 -4.16 -15.97 4.55
CA THR A 41 -4.28 -15.14 3.34
C THR A 41 -4.56 -13.68 3.64
N GLY A 42 -5.04 -13.37 4.85
CA GLY A 42 -5.26 -11.99 5.27
C GLY A 42 -4.76 -11.76 6.69
N LEU A 43 -4.15 -10.60 6.92
CA LEU A 43 -3.78 -10.12 8.24
C LEU A 43 -4.17 -8.65 8.37
N ASN A 44 -4.98 -8.35 9.38
CA ASN A 44 -5.29 -6.98 9.78
C ASN A 44 -4.78 -6.75 11.19
N LEU A 45 -3.71 -5.96 11.27
CA LEU A 45 -3.00 -5.59 12.50
C LEU A 45 -3.07 -4.08 12.72
N ARG A 46 -4.13 -3.43 12.23
CA ARG A 46 -4.38 -2.00 12.39
C ARG A 46 -4.36 -1.58 13.87
N SER A 47 -3.82 -0.39 14.16
CA SER A 47 -3.96 0.29 15.46
C SER A 47 -3.33 -0.47 16.65
N ASN A 48 -2.13 -1.04 16.48
CA ASN A 48 -1.43 -1.82 17.52
C ASN A 48 -0.07 -1.25 17.92
N GLU A 49 0.24 -0.01 17.55
CA GLU A 49 1.54 0.64 17.85
C GLU A 49 2.75 -0.20 17.39
N LEU A 50 2.58 -1.00 16.33
CA LEU A 50 3.61 -1.91 15.86
C LEU A 50 4.78 -1.14 15.26
N THR A 51 5.98 -1.62 15.58
CA THR A 51 7.24 -1.14 14.99
C THR A 51 7.74 -2.10 13.91
N ASP A 52 8.66 -1.62 13.07
CA ASP A 52 9.27 -2.38 11.97
C ASP A 52 9.83 -3.76 12.42
N LYS A 53 10.40 -3.81 13.64
CA LYS A 53 10.97 -5.04 14.21
C LYS A 53 9.90 -6.08 14.58
N GLN A 54 8.72 -5.63 15.01
CA GLN A 54 7.65 -6.53 15.44
C GLN A 54 6.99 -7.24 14.26
N ILE A 55 7.06 -6.67 13.06
CA ILE A 55 6.45 -7.24 11.85
C ILE A 55 7.43 -8.08 11.01
N ALA A 56 8.64 -8.35 11.50
CA ALA A 56 9.65 -9.12 10.77
C ALA A 56 9.22 -10.56 10.40
N PHE A 57 8.20 -11.11 11.08
CA PHE A 57 7.63 -12.43 10.76
C PHE A 57 6.88 -12.45 9.41
N LEU A 58 6.55 -11.30 8.83
CA LEU A 58 5.78 -11.21 7.58
C LEU A 58 6.51 -11.85 6.40
N LYS A 59 7.84 -11.96 6.42
CA LYS A 59 8.61 -12.68 5.38
C LYS A 59 8.17 -14.14 5.22
N ASP A 60 7.61 -14.75 6.27
CA ASP A 60 7.16 -16.15 6.29
C ASP A 60 5.68 -16.29 5.87
N ALA A 61 5.00 -15.19 5.53
CA ALA A 61 3.58 -15.12 5.16
C ALA A 61 3.38 -15.19 3.63
N THR A 62 4.00 -16.17 2.96
CA THR A 62 4.07 -16.25 1.48
C THR A 62 2.72 -16.35 0.76
N HIS A 63 1.65 -16.76 1.45
CA HIS A 63 0.29 -16.85 0.92
C HIS A 63 -0.56 -15.59 1.17
N LEU A 64 0.02 -14.57 1.80
CA LEU A 64 -0.70 -13.37 2.19
C LEU A 64 -1.14 -12.58 0.96
N GLN A 65 -2.44 -12.29 0.88
CA GLN A 65 -3.12 -11.56 -0.18
C GLN A 65 -3.58 -10.18 0.28
N ALA A 66 -3.91 -10.02 1.56
CA ALA A 66 -4.24 -8.73 2.16
C ALA A 66 -3.46 -8.49 3.45
N LEU A 67 -2.85 -7.31 3.56
CA LEU A 67 -2.12 -6.87 4.73
C LEU A 67 -2.56 -5.46 5.09
N ASN A 68 -3.12 -5.32 6.30
CA ASN A 68 -3.40 -4.03 6.91
C ASN A 68 -2.49 -3.81 8.12
N LEU A 69 -1.63 -2.81 8.03
CA LEU A 69 -0.76 -2.31 9.09
C LEU A 69 -1.02 -0.81 9.36
N SER A 70 -2.20 -0.29 9.02
CA SER A 70 -2.48 1.13 9.24
C SER A 70 -2.53 1.49 10.73
N GLU A 71 -2.33 2.78 11.03
CA GLU A 71 -2.33 3.31 12.39
C GLU A 71 -1.34 2.59 13.32
N ASN A 72 -0.13 2.32 12.83
CA ASN A 72 0.95 1.76 13.63
C ASN A 72 2.09 2.78 13.79
N ALA A 73 3.20 2.33 14.37
CA ALA A 73 4.39 3.14 14.62
C ALA A 73 5.54 2.73 13.67
N LEU A 74 5.21 2.40 12.41
CA LEU A 74 6.22 2.03 11.41
C LEU A 74 7.03 3.25 11.01
N THR A 75 8.33 3.05 10.80
CA THR A 75 9.26 4.12 10.42
C THR A 75 9.98 3.83 9.11
N GLU A 76 10.40 2.60 8.92
CA GLU A 76 11.10 2.14 7.73
C GLU A 76 10.68 0.71 7.40
N LEU A 77 10.09 0.52 6.23
CA LEU A 77 9.66 -0.80 5.78
C LEU A 77 10.33 -1.17 4.46
N ARG A 78 11.13 -2.23 4.51
CA ARG A 78 11.60 -2.92 3.30
C ARG A 78 10.68 -4.12 3.09
N PHE A 79 9.86 -4.04 2.06
CA PHE A 79 8.81 -5.01 1.84
C PHE A 79 9.42 -6.37 1.41
N PRO A 80 9.09 -7.49 2.08
CA PRO A 80 9.67 -8.78 1.74
C PRO A 80 9.32 -9.20 0.31
N ALA A 81 10.32 -9.69 -0.44
CA ALA A 81 10.14 -10.17 -1.81
C ALA A 81 9.25 -11.42 -1.89
N GLU A 82 9.19 -12.16 -0.78
CA GLU A 82 8.43 -13.40 -0.61
C GLU A 82 6.90 -13.17 -0.64
N LEU A 83 6.43 -11.95 -0.36
CA LEU A 83 5.01 -11.57 -0.36
C LEU A 83 4.47 -11.31 -1.78
N SER A 84 4.80 -12.20 -2.71
CA SER A 84 4.42 -12.11 -4.13
C SER A 84 2.92 -12.25 -4.40
N SER A 85 2.18 -12.90 -3.47
CA SER A 85 0.73 -13.08 -3.57
C SER A 85 -0.08 -11.87 -3.08
N LEU A 86 0.59 -10.83 -2.58
CA LEU A 86 -0.08 -9.69 -1.96
C LEU A 86 -0.79 -8.83 -3.02
N ARG A 87 -2.05 -8.53 -2.76
CA ARG A 87 -2.95 -7.75 -3.62
C ARG A 87 -3.37 -6.43 -2.96
N PHE A 88 -3.55 -6.45 -1.64
CA PHE A 88 -3.98 -5.29 -0.86
C PHE A 88 -2.95 -4.99 0.22
N LEU A 89 -2.43 -3.78 0.21
CA LEU A 89 -1.49 -3.28 1.20
C LEU A 89 -1.98 -1.94 1.75
N ASP A 90 -2.32 -1.91 3.03
CA ASP A 90 -2.68 -0.69 3.75
C ASP A 90 -1.60 -0.38 4.80
N LEU A 91 -0.87 0.70 4.59
CA LEU A 91 0.15 1.25 5.48
C LEU A 91 -0.23 2.66 5.95
N SER A 92 -1.47 3.10 5.72
CA SER A 92 -1.95 4.43 6.05
C SER A 92 -1.76 4.80 7.52
N GLU A 93 -1.72 6.10 7.81
CA GLU A 93 -1.66 6.63 9.18
C GLU A 93 -0.46 6.10 10.01
N ASN A 94 0.60 5.64 9.36
CA ASN A 94 1.90 5.43 9.98
C ASN A 94 2.69 6.74 9.91
N ALA A 95 2.36 7.70 10.79
CA ALA A 95 2.88 9.06 10.74
C ALA A 95 4.41 9.19 10.87
N GLY A 96 5.12 8.11 11.25
CA GLY A 96 6.57 8.01 11.28
C GLY A 96 7.22 7.40 10.04
N LEU A 97 6.43 6.83 9.11
CA LEU A 97 6.91 6.06 7.97
C LEU A 97 7.55 6.99 6.93
N ARG A 98 8.88 7.01 6.91
CA ARG A 98 9.71 7.86 6.04
C ARG A 98 10.32 7.11 4.86
N LEU A 99 10.36 5.77 4.93
CA LEU A 99 10.93 4.92 3.89
C LEU A 99 10.04 3.69 3.69
N LEU A 100 9.58 3.51 2.46
CA LEU A 100 8.99 2.27 1.98
C LEU A 100 9.75 1.84 0.72
N GLU A 101 10.32 0.64 0.76
CA GLU A 101 10.91 0.01 -0.40
C GLU A 101 10.07 -1.20 -0.81
N LEU A 102 9.51 -1.14 -2.01
CA LEU A 102 8.85 -2.28 -2.63
C LEU A 102 9.87 -3.04 -3.51
N PRO A 103 9.87 -4.38 -3.50
CA PRO A 103 10.77 -5.16 -4.33
C PRO A 103 10.47 -4.86 -5.81
N THR A 104 11.53 -4.67 -6.60
CA THR A 104 11.47 -4.29 -8.03
C THR A 104 11.03 -5.43 -8.97
N ILE A 105 10.66 -6.57 -8.40
CA ILE A 105 10.42 -7.81 -9.15
C ILE A 105 9.04 -7.74 -9.81
N HIS A 106 8.94 -8.16 -11.07
CA HIS A 106 7.71 -8.24 -11.89
C HIS A 106 6.66 -9.26 -11.38
N THR A 107 6.64 -9.55 -10.08
CA THR A 107 5.85 -10.61 -9.45
C THR A 107 4.90 -10.11 -8.36
N LEU A 108 4.91 -8.81 -8.03
CA LEU A 108 3.93 -8.26 -7.09
C LEU A 108 2.56 -8.18 -7.76
N SER A 109 1.58 -8.82 -7.15
CA SER A 109 0.18 -8.83 -7.59
C SER A 109 -0.63 -7.68 -6.99
N LEU A 110 0.04 -6.59 -6.56
CA LEU A 110 -0.59 -5.47 -5.88
C LEU A 110 -1.61 -4.79 -6.78
N GLU A 111 -2.83 -4.67 -6.27
CA GLU A 111 -3.99 -4.04 -6.90
C GLU A 111 -4.37 -2.73 -6.19
N TRP A 112 -4.16 -2.65 -4.88
CA TRP A 112 -4.39 -1.44 -4.08
C TRP A 112 -3.26 -1.28 -3.05
N ILE A 113 -2.67 -0.09 -3.07
CA ILE A 113 -1.74 0.40 -2.06
C ILE A 113 -2.32 1.66 -1.41
N ASP A 114 -2.40 1.67 -0.08
CA ASP A 114 -2.73 2.84 0.71
C ASP A 114 -1.54 3.27 1.57
N LEU A 115 -1.12 4.51 1.40
CA LEU A 115 0.02 5.17 2.03
C LEU A 115 -0.36 6.56 2.54
N ASN A 116 -1.65 6.88 2.68
CA ASN A 116 -2.05 8.22 3.12
C ASN A 116 -1.56 8.50 4.55
N GLU A 117 -1.32 9.77 4.87
CA GLU A 117 -0.97 10.22 6.23
C GLU A 117 0.28 9.53 6.83
N CYS A 118 1.28 9.31 5.98
CA CYS A 118 2.62 8.87 6.39
C CYS A 118 3.59 10.07 6.43
N ALA A 119 4.91 9.82 6.42
CA ALA A 119 5.95 10.85 6.42
C ALA A 119 6.92 10.72 5.25
N LEU A 120 6.48 10.15 4.11
CA LEU A 120 7.33 9.93 2.95
C LEU A 120 7.73 11.28 2.33
N GLU A 121 9.03 11.50 2.16
CA GLU A 121 9.58 12.68 1.44
C GLU A 121 9.86 12.40 -0.03
N ARG A 122 10.10 11.13 -0.37
CA ARG A 122 10.29 10.63 -1.72
C ARG A 122 9.67 9.25 -1.84
N PHE A 123 9.12 8.95 -3.01
CA PHE A 123 8.64 7.60 -3.28
C PHE A 123 8.86 7.20 -4.73
N TYR A 124 9.41 5.99 -4.90
CA TYR A 124 9.51 5.31 -6.19
C TYR A 124 8.61 4.09 -6.16
N LEU A 125 7.51 4.16 -6.91
CA LEU A 125 6.65 3.01 -7.13
C LEU A 125 7.20 2.21 -8.32
N PRO A 126 7.64 0.95 -8.14
CA PRO A 126 8.04 0.11 -9.26
C PRO A 126 6.88 -0.12 -10.24
N SER A 127 7.18 -0.67 -11.41
CA SER A 127 6.15 -1.04 -12.39
C SER A 127 5.24 -2.15 -11.84
N LEU A 128 3.99 -1.81 -11.55
CA LEU A 128 2.97 -2.72 -11.04
C LEU A 128 1.82 -2.84 -12.05
N PRO A 129 1.83 -3.84 -12.95
CA PRO A 129 0.90 -3.89 -14.08
C PRO A 129 -0.56 -4.14 -13.68
N TRP A 130 -0.80 -4.57 -12.43
CA TRP A 130 -2.13 -4.85 -11.88
C TRP A 130 -2.62 -3.78 -10.89
N LEU A 131 -1.78 -2.78 -10.56
CA LEU A 131 -2.17 -1.76 -9.59
C LEU A 131 -3.30 -0.91 -10.15
N ARG A 132 -4.42 -0.85 -9.43
CA ARG A 132 -5.63 -0.10 -9.79
C ARG A 132 -5.82 1.15 -8.94
N LYS A 133 -5.40 1.12 -7.67
CA LYS A 133 -5.51 2.27 -6.76
C LYS A 133 -4.20 2.49 -6.02
N LEU A 134 -3.72 3.73 -6.07
CA LEU A 134 -2.69 4.24 -5.19
C LEU A 134 -3.23 5.47 -4.47
N ASP A 135 -3.26 5.41 -3.14
CA ASP A 135 -3.39 6.59 -2.31
C ASP A 135 -2.04 6.82 -1.62
N ILE A 136 -1.43 7.97 -1.89
CA ILE A 136 -0.20 8.45 -1.25
C ILE A 136 -0.37 9.91 -0.82
N SER A 137 -1.62 10.29 -0.56
CA SER A 137 -1.98 11.64 -0.15
C SER A 137 -1.44 11.98 1.25
N ARG A 138 -1.45 13.26 1.60
CA ARG A 138 -1.11 13.74 2.96
C ARG A 138 0.24 13.24 3.46
N ASN A 139 1.23 13.26 2.58
CA ASN A 139 2.62 12.94 2.88
C ASN A 139 3.48 14.22 2.79
N LYS A 140 4.81 14.07 2.69
CA LYS A 140 5.76 15.18 2.52
C LYS A 140 6.50 15.08 1.19
N LEU A 141 5.89 14.45 0.19
CA LEU A 141 6.57 14.10 -1.05
C LEU A 141 7.01 15.35 -1.80
N ARG A 142 8.32 15.46 -2.03
CA ARG A 142 8.91 16.42 -2.98
C ARG A 142 9.19 15.78 -4.33
N GLU A 143 9.34 14.46 -4.34
CA GLU A 143 9.58 13.65 -5.54
C GLU A 143 8.70 12.41 -5.50
N LEU A 144 7.89 12.22 -6.54
CA LEU A 144 7.11 11.02 -6.77
C LEU A 144 7.41 10.49 -8.17
N THR A 145 7.91 9.26 -8.24
CA THR A 145 8.11 8.56 -9.50
C THR A 145 7.24 7.32 -9.54
N ILE A 146 6.45 7.21 -10.61
CA ILE A 146 5.54 6.09 -10.83
C ILE A 146 6.06 5.30 -12.04
N GLY A 147 6.41 4.03 -11.80
CA GLY A 147 6.74 3.07 -12.85
C GLY A 147 5.52 2.72 -13.71
N HIS A 148 5.66 1.78 -14.64
CA HIS A 148 4.58 1.45 -15.58
C HIS A 148 3.40 0.72 -14.89
N CYS A 149 2.40 1.48 -14.46
CA CYS A 149 1.18 0.99 -13.80
C CYS A 149 -0.04 1.14 -14.73
N ARG A 150 -0.05 0.41 -15.85
CA ARG A 150 -1.03 0.58 -16.95
C ARG A 150 -2.50 0.32 -16.58
N ALA A 151 -2.76 -0.34 -15.45
CA ALA A 151 -4.10 -0.64 -14.96
C ALA A 151 -4.61 0.37 -13.91
N LEU A 152 -3.82 1.42 -13.63
CA LEU A 152 -4.14 2.41 -12.60
C LEU A 152 -5.42 3.14 -12.97
N VAL A 153 -6.38 3.16 -12.04
CA VAL A 153 -7.69 3.81 -12.18
C VAL A 153 -7.76 5.06 -11.31
N MET A 154 -7.17 5.00 -10.12
CA MET A 154 -7.12 6.11 -9.16
C MET A 154 -5.69 6.31 -8.68
N LEU A 155 -5.24 7.56 -8.73
CA LEU A 155 -4.04 8.06 -8.08
C LEU A 155 -4.42 9.27 -7.24
N ASP A 156 -4.27 9.16 -5.92
CA ASP A 156 -4.32 10.32 -5.04
C ASP A 156 -2.91 10.63 -4.52
N ALA A 157 -2.36 11.77 -4.93
CA ALA A 157 -1.12 12.33 -4.41
C ALA A 157 -1.33 13.73 -3.85
N SER A 158 -2.57 14.06 -3.45
CA SER A 158 -2.93 15.34 -2.87
C SER A 158 -2.28 15.57 -1.51
N GLY A 159 -2.18 16.82 -1.05
CA GLY A 159 -1.62 17.13 0.27
C GLY A 159 -0.15 16.76 0.40
N ASN A 160 0.65 17.05 -0.61
CA ASN A 160 2.09 16.78 -0.67
C ASN A 160 2.87 18.08 -0.96
N GLN A 161 4.16 17.98 -1.26
CA GLN A 161 5.06 19.11 -1.54
C GLN A 161 5.63 19.04 -2.96
N LEU A 162 4.89 18.44 -3.91
CA LEU A 162 5.35 18.28 -5.29
C LEU A 162 5.36 19.63 -6.01
N SER A 163 6.49 20.02 -6.57
CA SER A 163 6.61 21.21 -7.44
C SER A 163 6.35 20.91 -8.92
N SER A 164 6.46 19.64 -9.29
CA SER A 164 6.11 19.14 -10.62
C SER A 164 5.59 17.72 -10.51
N PHE A 165 4.76 17.32 -11.46
CA PHE A 165 4.29 15.95 -11.55
C PHE A 165 4.34 15.48 -13.01
N GLN A 166 4.81 14.24 -13.19
CA GLN A 166 4.88 13.62 -14.50
C GLN A 166 4.45 12.15 -14.44
N LEU A 167 3.74 11.72 -15.48
CA LEU A 167 3.51 10.31 -15.75
C LEU A 167 4.23 9.90 -17.03
N LYS A 168 5.10 8.90 -16.91
CA LYS A 168 5.81 8.32 -18.04
C LYS A 168 5.07 7.06 -18.50
N GLY A 169 4.62 7.06 -19.75
CA GLY A 169 3.90 5.95 -20.37
C GLY A 169 2.39 6.20 -20.51
N THR A 170 1.69 5.16 -20.94
CA THR A 170 0.27 5.21 -21.32
C THR A 170 -0.62 4.81 -20.14
N TYR A 171 -1.56 5.68 -19.76
CA TYR A 171 -2.49 5.49 -18.63
C TYR A 171 -3.96 5.55 -19.08
N ASN A 172 -4.34 4.67 -20.01
CA ASN A 172 -5.69 4.67 -20.61
C ASN A 172 -6.82 4.26 -19.65
N THR A 173 -6.50 3.82 -18.44
CA THR A 173 -7.49 3.43 -17.42
C THR A 173 -7.64 4.46 -16.31
N LEU A 174 -6.76 5.47 -16.26
CA LEU A 174 -6.71 6.44 -15.17
C LEU A 174 -7.91 7.38 -15.27
N LYS A 175 -8.81 7.28 -14.30
CA LYS A 175 -10.05 8.06 -14.21
C LYS A 175 -9.96 9.19 -13.20
N TYR A 176 -9.26 8.95 -12.09
CA TYR A 176 -9.19 9.88 -10.97
C TYR A 176 -7.73 10.18 -10.65
N LEU A 177 -7.31 11.42 -10.82
CA LEU A 177 -5.98 11.90 -10.50
C LEU A 177 -6.10 13.09 -9.56
N TYR A 178 -5.81 12.92 -8.28
CA TYR A 178 -5.88 14.03 -7.32
C TYR A 178 -4.48 14.56 -7.03
N LEU A 179 -4.28 15.84 -7.33
CA LEU A 179 -3.01 16.56 -7.15
C LEU A 179 -3.15 17.87 -6.37
N ASN A 180 -4.35 18.17 -5.86
CA ASN A 180 -4.61 19.35 -5.02
C ASN A 180 -3.71 19.39 -3.78
N ASP A 181 -3.58 20.56 -3.17
CA ASP A 181 -2.76 20.78 -1.98
C ASP A 181 -1.29 20.33 -2.18
N ASN A 182 -0.76 20.63 -3.38
CA ASN A 182 0.66 20.56 -3.72
C ASN A 182 1.18 21.94 -4.13
N GLN A 183 2.42 22.02 -4.65
CA GLN A 183 3.07 23.23 -5.15
C GLN A 183 3.33 23.12 -6.66
N ILE A 184 2.48 22.39 -7.39
CA ILE A 184 2.75 22.00 -8.78
C ILE A 184 2.72 23.22 -9.71
N GLU A 185 3.87 23.52 -10.31
CA GLU A 185 4.03 24.52 -11.36
C GLU A 185 4.03 23.89 -12.76
N THR A 186 4.34 22.59 -12.84
CA THR A 186 4.48 21.87 -14.11
C THR A 186 3.83 20.48 -14.06
N LEU A 187 2.92 20.23 -15.00
CA LEU A 187 2.30 18.93 -15.26
C LEU A 187 2.74 18.40 -16.62
N ARG A 188 3.21 17.15 -16.68
CA ARG A 188 3.63 16.50 -17.93
C ARG A 188 3.08 15.08 -18.06
N PHE A 189 2.36 14.82 -19.14
CA PHE A 189 1.89 13.50 -19.52
C PHE A 189 2.47 13.16 -20.89
N ILE A 190 3.11 11.99 -21.03
CA ILE A 190 3.66 11.57 -22.34
C ILE A 190 2.54 11.31 -23.34
N ASP A 191 1.50 10.59 -22.90
CA ASP A 191 0.31 10.31 -23.67
C ASP A 191 -0.92 11.03 -23.08
N PRO A 192 -1.93 11.38 -23.91
CA PRO A 192 -3.19 11.92 -23.41
C PRO A 192 -3.90 10.97 -22.43
N LEU A 193 -4.38 11.51 -21.30
CA LEU A 193 -5.17 10.77 -20.31
C LEU A 193 -6.64 10.70 -20.76
N THR A 194 -6.93 9.88 -21.77
CA THR A 194 -8.24 9.87 -22.46
C THR A 194 -9.42 9.40 -21.61
N ALA A 195 -9.17 8.65 -20.54
CA ALA A 195 -10.19 8.15 -19.62
C ALA A 195 -10.38 9.04 -18.37
N LEU A 196 -9.67 10.17 -18.27
CA LEU A 196 -9.67 11.00 -17.08
C LEU A 196 -11.04 11.67 -16.88
N GLU A 197 -11.63 11.45 -15.71
CA GLU A 197 -12.90 12.00 -15.27
C GLU A 197 -12.69 13.14 -14.27
N ILE A 198 -11.68 13.04 -13.41
CA ILE A 198 -11.33 14.03 -12.37
C ILE A 198 -9.81 14.27 -12.34
N LEU A 199 -9.43 15.54 -12.27
CA LEU A 199 -8.07 16.06 -12.08
C LEU A 199 -8.02 17.08 -10.94
#